data_AF-A0A1H0AIZ5-F1
#
_entry.id   AF-A0A1H0AIZ5-F1
#
_cell.length_a   1.000
_cell.length_b   1.000
_cell.length_c   1.000
_cell.angle_alpha   90.00
_cell.angle_beta   90.00
_cell.angle_gamma   90.00
#
_symmetry.space_group_name_H-M   'P 1'
#
loop_
_entity.id
_entity.type
_entity.pdbx_description
1 polymer ?
#
loop_
_entity_poly.entity_id
_entity_poly.type
_entity_poly.pdbx_seq_one_letter_code
_entity_poly.pdbx_strand_id
1 'polypeptide(L)'
;MQTSLECPASFIIHTLRSDNHITLERAQQAAEKFGAPGAKVFENYNELLADSSIEVVHICTPNDTHAEISIAALEAGKHVMCDKPMAKTAADARRMVEVAKRTGKKLTIGYNNRFRADSQYLKKVIEDGDLGEIYFAKAHAVRRRGVPTWGVFLDEEKQGGGPLIDIGTHALDLTLWMMNNYEPLVVLGTAYHKLSRKENAANSWGPWDPNKFKVEDSAFAMVVMKNGATIMVEASWALNTLDTKEAKCTLCGTEGGADMQDGLRINGENHSRLYVNQL
;
A
#
# COMPACT_ATOMS: atom_id res chain seq x y z
N MET A 1 -15.31 -24.94 -11.38
CA MET A 1 -14.16 -25.84 -11.61
C MET A 1 -13.09 -25.03 -12.33
N GLN A 2 -12.17 -24.41 -11.59
CA GLN A 2 -10.93 -23.89 -12.17
C GLN A 2 -9.94 -23.57 -11.06
N THR A 3 -8.99 -24.50 -10.95
CA THR A 3 -7.58 -24.31 -10.61
C THR A 3 -7.29 -23.47 -9.36
N SER A 4 -7.18 -24.17 -8.23
CA SER A 4 -6.17 -23.83 -7.24
C SER A 4 -4.84 -23.67 -7.99
N LEU A 5 -4.34 -22.44 -8.04
CA LEU A 5 -2.92 -22.21 -8.29
C LEU A 5 -2.20 -22.85 -7.10
N GLU A 6 -1.87 -24.14 -7.23
CA GLU A 6 -0.84 -24.75 -6.42
C GLU A 6 0.43 -23.98 -6.75
N CYS A 7 0.78 -23.03 -5.88
CA CYS A 7 2.12 -22.47 -5.88
C CYS A 7 3.02 -23.59 -5.33
N PRO A 8 3.93 -24.18 -6.13
CA PRO A 8 4.86 -25.21 -5.65
C PRO A 8 5.91 -24.62 -4.70
N ALA A 9 5.78 -23.34 -4.31
CA ALA A 9 6.71 -22.67 -3.42
C ALA A 9 6.65 -23.31 -2.03
N SER A 10 7.77 -23.89 -1.64
CA SER A 10 8.08 -24.19 -0.25
C SER A 10 8.06 -22.86 0.51
N PHE A 11 6.95 -22.53 1.18
CA PHE A 11 6.90 -21.34 2.02
C PHE A 11 7.87 -21.52 3.17
N ILE A 12 8.96 -20.76 3.14
CA ILE A 12 9.93 -20.69 4.22
C ILE A 12 9.57 -19.48 5.06
N ILE A 13 9.20 -19.74 6.31
CA ILE A 13 8.81 -18.70 7.24
C ILE A 13 10.05 -18.27 8.01
N HIS A 14 10.42 -17.01 7.80
CA HIS A 14 11.42 -16.35 8.62
C HIS A 14 10.87 -15.05 9.16
N THR A 15 11.12 -14.82 10.44
CA THR A 15 10.62 -13.66 11.18
C THR A 15 11.78 -12.97 11.86
N LEU A 16 12.14 -11.77 11.41
CA LEU A 16 13.02 -10.85 12.15
C LEU A 16 12.19 -9.80 12.89
N ARG A 17 12.44 -9.64 14.19
CA ARG A 17 13.19 -8.48 14.72
C ARG A 17 13.50 -8.61 16.22
N SER A 18 14.59 -7.95 16.59
CA SER A 18 15.32 -7.79 17.87
C SER A 18 14.56 -7.23 19.08
N ASP A 19 13.24 -7.08 19.05
CA ASP A 19 12.50 -6.43 20.13
C ASP A 19 11.54 -7.44 20.79
N ASN A 20 12.06 -8.29 21.68
CA ASN A 20 11.37 -9.09 22.73
C ASN A 20 10.04 -9.85 22.42
N HIS A 21 9.55 -9.91 21.19
CA HIS A 21 8.21 -10.42 20.86
C HIS A 21 8.17 -11.49 19.76
N ILE A 22 9.30 -11.86 19.15
CA ILE A 22 9.35 -12.95 18.17
C ILE A 22 10.30 -14.02 18.69
N THR A 23 9.75 -15.18 19.01
CA THR A 23 10.48 -16.35 19.50
C THR A 23 10.56 -17.39 18.37
N LEU A 24 11.62 -18.22 18.38
CA LEU A 24 11.72 -19.39 17.50
C LEU A 24 10.44 -20.23 17.54
N GLU A 25 9.86 -20.38 18.73
CA GLU A 25 8.59 -21.07 18.95
C GLU A 25 7.44 -20.48 18.11
N ARG A 26 7.29 -19.15 18.04
CA ARG A 26 6.25 -18.52 17.21
C ARG A 26 6.50 -18.75 15.72
N ALA A 27 7.75 -18.76 15.29
CA ALA A 27 8.10 -19.06 13.91
C ALA A 27 7.81 -20.53 13.56
N GLN A 28 8.09 -21.47 14.47
CA GLN A 28 7.74 -22.89 14.35
C GLN A 28 6.22 -23.09 14.28
N GLN A 29 5.46 -22.46 15.18
CA GLN A 29 3.99 -22.52 15.15
C GLN A 29 3.41 -21.94 13.85
N ALA A 30 3.99 -20.86 13.33
CA ALA A 30 3.59 -20.31 12.05
C ALA A 30 3.91 -21.27 10.89
N ALA A 31 5.07 -21.92 10.91
CA ALA A 31 5.47 -22.90 9.89
C ALA A 31 4.57 -24.14 9.91
N GLU A 32 4.21 -24.65 11.09
CA GLU A 32 3.26 -25.75 11.23
C GLU A 32 1.86 -25.38 10.71
N LYS A 33 1.41 -24.16 10.98
CA LYS A 33 0.05 -23.72 10.63
C LYS A 33 -0.10 -23.29 9.18
N PHE A 34 0.90 -22.62 8.61
CA PHE A 34 0.81 -21.94 7.32
C PHE A 34 1.86 -22.41 6.30
N GLY A 35 2.88 -23.16 6.73
CA GLY A 35 3.97 -23.62 5.88
C GLY A 35 3.56 -24.80 5.00
N ALA A 36 4.27 -24.96 3.89
CA ALA A 36 4.19 -26.17 3.08
C ALA A 36 4.91 -27.34 3.79
N PRO A 37 4.63 -28.61 3.42
CA PRO A 37 5.43 -29.73 3.91
C PRO A 37 6.93 -29.50 3.67
N GLY A 38 7.74 -29.63 4.72
CA GLY A 38 9.18 -29.34 4.67
C GLY A 38 9.56 -27.86 4.78
N ALA A 39 8.63 -26.98 5.17
CA ALA A 39 8.93 -25.59 5.51
C ALA A 39 10.06 -25.52 6.55
N LYS A 40 11.08 -24.73 6.24
CA LYS A 40 12.21 -24.47 7.14
C LYS A 40 11.93 -23.22 7.95
N VAL A 41 12.41 -23.23 9.20
CA VAL A 41 12.45 -22.06 10.07
C VAL A 41 13.90 -21.67 10.27
N PHE A 42 14.18 -20.38 10.16
CA PHE A 42 15.50 -19.81 10.36
C PHE A 42 15.45 -18.83 11.54
N GLU A 43 16.50 -18.79 12.36
CA GLU A 43 16.64 -17.78 13.44
C GLU A 43 17.23 -16.47 12.92
N ASN A 44 18.00 -16.54 11.84
CA ASN A 44 18.67 -15.40 11.22
C ASN A 44 18.38 -15.35 9.71
N TYR A 45 17.96 -14.20 9.20
CA TYR A 45 17.61 -14.06 7.80
C TYR A 45 18.81 -14.24 6.87
N ASN A 46 20.03 -13.99 7.35
CA ASN A 46 21.23 -14.22 6.56
C ASN A 46 21.38 -15.71 6.19
N GLU A 47 20.96 -16.63 7.06
CA GLU A 47 20.94 -18.07 6.76
C GLU A 47 19.89 -18.41 5.70
N LEU A 48 18.71 -17.78 5.79
CA LEU A 48 17.69 -17.88 4.74
C LEU A 48 18.26 -17.38 3.40
N LEU A 49 18.93 -16.22 3.40
CA LEU A 49 19.50 -15.65 2.17
C LEU A 49 20.62 -16.52 1.58
N ALA A 50 21.38 -17.23 2.40
CA ALA A 50 22.40 -18.18 1.97
C ALA A 50 21.83 -19.48 1.37
N ASP A 51 20.57 -19.83 1.66
CA ASP A 51 19.94 -21.04 1.10
C ASP A 51 19.65 -20.85 -0.40
N SER A 52 20.45 -21.52 -1.24
CA SER A 52 20.32 -21.48 -2.70
C SER A 52 19.00 -22.03 -3.24
N SER A 53 18.25 -22.81 -2.47
CA SER A 53 16.93 -23.32 -2.88
C SER A 53 15.83 -22.25 -2.86
N ILE A 54 16.09 -21.09 -2.26
CA ILE A 54 15.14 -19.97 -2.17
C ILE A 54 15.32 -19.04 -3.36
N GLU A 55 14.24 -18.78 -4.11
CA GLU A 55 14.26 -17.88 -5.27
C GLU A 55 13.61 -16.53 -4.99
N VAL A 56 12.62 -16.49 -4.10
CA VAL A 56 11.80 -15.32 -3.77
C VAL A 56 11.73 -15.13 -2.25
N VAL A 57 11.87 -13.89 -1.79
CA VAL A 57 11.68 -13.49 -0.39
C VAL A 57 10.49 -12.54 -0.29
N HIS A 58 9.53 -12.88 0.58
CA HIS A 58 8.40 -12.01 0.92
C HIS A 58 8.64 -11.37 2.29
N ILE A 59 8.74 -10.04 2.31
CA ILE A 59 9.08 -9.27 3.51
C ILE A 59 7.80 -8.65 4.08
N CYS A 60 7.36 -9.16 5.23
CA CYS A 60 6.17 -8.69 5.97
C CYS A 60 6.55 -8.16 7.37
N THR A 61 7.71 -7.54 7.47
CA THR A 61 8.25 -7.00 8.73
C THR A 61 7.79 -5.56 8.96
N PRO A 62 8.13 -4.88 10.08
CA PRO A 62 7.85 -3.46 10.23
C PRO A 62 8.59 -2.58 9.20
N ASN A 63 7.98 -1.45 8.83
CA ASN A 63 8.39 -0.55 7.73
C ASN A 63 9.87 -0.15 7.77
N ASP A 64 10.43 0.05 8.96
CA ASP A 64 11.80 0.52 9.16
C ASP A 64 12.87 -0.54 8.86
N THR A 65 12.47 -1.79 8.66
CA THR A 65 13.36 -2.90 8.26
C THR A 65 13.26 -3.28 6.78
N HIS A 66 12.24 -2.78 6.07
CA HIS A 66 11.96 -3.17 4.68
C HIS A 66 13.16 -2.99 3.77
N ALA A 67 13.80 -1.82 3.83
CA ALA A 67 14.88 -1.48 2.91
C ALA A 67 16.15 -2.33 3.14
N GLU A 68 16.55 -2.52 4.40
CA GLU A 68 17.71 -3.33 4.74
C GLU A 68 17.53 -4.78 4.25
N ILE A 69 16.41 -5.40 4.63
CA ILE A 69 16.14 -6.80 4.30
C ILE A 69 15.95 -6.97 2.78
N SER A 70 15.26 -6.04 2.12
CA SER A 70 15.06 -6.09 0.67
C SER A 70 16.38 -5.97 -0.09
N ILE A 71 17.23 -5.03 0.30
CA ILE A 71 18.54 -4.85 -0.34
C ILE A 71 19.40 -6.09 -0.13
N ALA A 72 19.47 -6.62 1.09
CA ALA A 72 20.22 -7.85 1.37
C ALA A 72 19.72 -9.04 0.55
N ALA A 73 18.40 -9.21 0.43
CA ALA A 73 17.82 -10.27 -0.38
C ALA A 73 18.13 -10.12 -1.88
N LEU A 74 18.04 -8.91 -2.42
CA LEU A 74 18.38 -8.63 -3.81
C LEU A 74 19.87 -8.89 -4.09
N GLU A 75 20.77 -8.48 -3.19
CA GLU A 75 22.22 -8.73 -3.28
C GLU A 75 22.56 -10.23 -3.19
N ALA A 76 21.80 -10.99 -2.40
CA ALA A 76 21.89 -12.45 -2.33
C ALA A 76 21.30 -13.15 -3.58
N GLY A 77 20.91 -12.39 -4.60
CA GLY A 77 20.40 -12.91 -5.86
C GLY A 77 18.95 -13.42 -5.78
N LYS A 78 18.18 -12.99 -4.79
CA LYS A 78 16.77 -13.35 -4.61
C LYS A 78 15.84 -12.32 -5.26
N HIS A 79 14.67 -12.74 -5.70
CA HIS A 79 13.57 -11.84 -6.02
C HIS A 79 12.88 -11.38 -4.73
N VAL A 80 12.32 -10.16 -4.71
CA VAL A 80 11.71 -9.59 -3.51
C VAL A 80 10.27 -9.15 -3.77
N MET A 81 9.37 -9.61 -2.90
CA MET A 81 8.07 -8.99 -2.64
C MET A 81 8.15 -8.33 -1.27
N CYS A 82 7.93 -7.03 -1.17
CA CYS A 82 7.97 -6.30 0.10
C CYS A 82 6.59 -5.75 0.41
N ASP A 83 6.13 -5.85 1.65
CA ASP A 83 4.89 -5.21 2.06
C ASP A 83 5.00 -3.68 1.92
N LYS A 84 3.86 -3.01 1.83
CA LYS A 84 3.76 -1.56 1.81
C LYS A 84 3.91 -1.01 3.25
N PRO A 85 4.42 0.23 3.42
CA PRO A 85 5.03 1.06 2.39
C PRO A 85 6.38 0.49 1.94
N MET A 86 6.80 0.80 0.71
CA MET A 86 8.06 0.31 0.15
C MET A 86 9.25 0.49 1.12
N ALA A 87 9.35 1.67 1.73
CA ALA A 87 10.25 1.95 2.83
C ALA A 87 9.72 3.13 3.63
N LYS A 88 10.29 3.34 4.82
CA LYS A 88 10.00 4.50 5.67
C LYS A 88 10.35 5.84 5.01
N THR A 89 11.40 5.87 4.19
CA THR A 89 11.88 7.09 3.52
C THR A 89 11.98 6.91 2.01
N ALA A 90 11.80 7.99 1.27
CA ALA A 90 11.97 7.98 -0.18
C ALA A 90 13.42 7.69 -0.60
N ALA A 91 14.41 8.06 0.23
CA ALA A 91 15.81 7.73 -0.03
C ALA A 91 16.05 6.22 0.04
N ASP A 92 15.49 5.55 1.05
CA ASP A 92 15.58 4.10 1.19
C ASP A 92 14.86 3.36 0.07
N ALA A 93 13.67 3.81 -0.31
CA ALA A 93 12.95 3.29 -1.46
C ALA A 93 13.77 3.40 -2.76
N ARG A 94 14.46 4.54 -2.98
CA ARG A 94 15.37 4.70 -4.13
C ARG A 94 16.52 3.69 -4.10
N ARG A 95 17.16 3.49 -2.95
CA ARG A 95 18.24 2.48 -2.79
C ARG A 95 17.74 1.08 -3.14
N MET A 96 16.54 0.70 -2.71
CA MET A 96 15.95 -0.60 -3.07
C MET A 96 15.78 -0.75 -4.59
N VAL A 97 15.27 0.29 -5.27
CA VAL A 97 15.12 0.29 -6.75
C VAL A 97 16.47 0.21 -7.45
N GLU A 98 17.47 0.97 -7.00
CA GLU A 98 18.82 0.99 -7.56
C GLU A 98 19.47 -0.41 -7.47
N VAL A 99 19.36 -1.06 -6.32
CA VAL A 99 19.87 -2.42 -6.11
C VAL A 99 19.13 -3.42 -6.99
N ALA A 100 17.80 -3.36 -7.07
CA ALA A 100 17.01 -4.25 -7.94
C ALA A 100 17.43 -4.12 -9.42
N LYS A 101 17.67 -2.88 -9.89
CA LYS A 101 18.18 -2.62 -11.24
C LYS A 101 19.60 -3.18 -11.43
N ARG A 102 20.50 -2.95 -10.47
CA ARG A 102 21.90 -3.41 -10.53
C ARG A 102 22.01 -4.94 -10.52
N THR A 103 21.22 -5.63 -9.72
CA THR A 103 21.27 -7.10 -9.60
C THR A 103 20.44 -7.81 -10.68
N GLY A 104 19.57 -7.08 -11.39
CA GLY A 104 18.62 -7.64 -12.35
C GLY A 104 17.50 -8.46 -11.70
N LYS A 105 17.35 -8.41 -10.36
CA LYS A 105 16.31 -9.13 -9.64
C LYS A 105 15.03 -8.29 -9.56
N LYS A 106 13.89 -8.98 -9.67
CA LYS A 106 12.57 -8.37 -9.51
C LYS A 106 12.36 -7.88 -8.08
N LEU A 107 11.84 -6.67 -7.96
CA LEU A 107 11.34 -6.06 -6.73
C LEU A 107 9.91 -5.61 -6.99
N THR A 108 8.98 -6.03 -6.14
CA THR A 108 7.57 -5.60 -6.18
C THR A 108 7.08 -5.29 -4.78
N ILE A 109 6.13 -4.37 -4.67
CA ILE A 109 5.56 -3.91 -3.41
C ILE A 109 4.12 -4.41 -3.28
N GLY A 110 3.70 -4.75 -2.07
CA GLY A 110 2.41 -5.33 -1.69
C GLY A 110 1.17 -4.45 -1.88
N TYR A 111 1.04 -3.77 -3.02
CA TYR A 111 -0.16 -3.01 -3.38
C TYR A 111 -1.27 -3.93 -3.92
N ASN A 112 -1.90 -4.66 -3.01
CA ASN A 112 -2.93 -5.65 -3.32
C ASN A 112 -4.18 -5.05 -3.99
N ASN A 113 -4.45 -3.75 -3.81
CA ASN A 113 -5.63 -3.09 -4.37
C ASN A 113 -5.69 -3.10 -5.90
N ARG A 114 -4.54 -3.22 -6.58
CA ARG A 114 -4.49 -3.40 -8.03
C ARG A 114 -5.15 -4.71 -8.47
N PHE A 115 -5.16 -5.74 -7.62
CA PHE A 115 -5.62 -7.10 -7.95
C PHE A 115 -7.08 -7.37 -7.56
N ARG A 116 -7.80 -6.39 -7.02
CA ARG A 116 -9.25 -6.51 -6.82
C ARG A 116 -9.95 -6.64 -8.19
N ALA A 117 -11.04 -7.40 -8.23
CA ALA A 117 -11.79 -7.64 -9.46
C ALA A 117 -12.29 -6.34 -10.12
N ASP A 118 -12.78 -5.39 -9.31
CA ASP A 118 -13.22 -4.08 -9.77
C ASP A 118 -12.07 -3.21 -10.30
N SER A 119 -10.92 -3.20 -9.63
CA SER A 119 -9.71 -2.53 -10.13
C SER A 119 -9.23 -3.12 -11.45
N GLN A 120 -9.17 -4.45 -11.58
CA GLN A 120 -8.76 -5.10 -12.82
C GLN A 120 -9.72 -4.79 -13.98
N TYR A 121 -11.03 -4.83 -13.71
CA TYR A 121 -12.04 -4.45 -14.69
C TYR A 121 -11.90 -2.98 -15.11
N LEU A 122 -11.82 -2.05 -14.16
CA LEU A 122 -11.65 -0.63 -14.45
C LEU A 122 -10.36 -0.37 -15.24
N LYS A 123 -9.26 -1.06 -14.91
CA LYS A 123 -8.02 -0.93 -15.67
C LYS A 123 -8.22 -1.31 -17.13
N LYS A 124 -8.97 -2.39 -17.40
CA LYS A 124 -9.27 -2.83 -18.76
C LYS A 124 -10.11 -1.78 -19.52
N VAL A 125 -11.14 -1.23 -18.89
CA VAL A 125 -11.96 -0.13 -19.44
C VAL A 125 -11.09 1.08 -19.81
N ILE A 126 -10.12 1.43 -18.97
CA ILE A 126 -9.18 2.53 -19.23
C ILE A 126 -8.26 2.19 -20.41
N GLU A 127 -7.73 0.97 -20.46
CA GLU A 127 -6.86 0.51 -21.54
C GLU A 127 -7.59 0.42 -22.90
N ASP A 128 -8.91 0.18 -22.88
CA ASP A 128 -9.77 0.16 -24.07
C ASP A 128 -10.14 1.58 -24.55
N GLY A 129 -9.81 2.61 -23.76
CA GLY A 129 -10.01 4.02 -24.13
C GLY A 129 -11.38 4.58 -23.76
N ASP A 130 -12.21 3.83 -23.05
CA ASP A 130 -13.60 4.21 -22.73
C ASP A 130 -13.70 5.47 -21.86
N LEU A 131 -12.65 5.81 -21.11
CA LEU A 131 -12.59 7.07 -20.34
C LEU A 131 -11.85 8.20 -21.10
N GLY A 132 -11.22 7.90 -22.23
CA GLY A 132 -10.35 8.84 -22.94
C GLY A 132 -9.12 9.27 -22.13
N GLU A 133 -8.73 10.54 -22.24
CA GLU A 133 -7.60 11.08 -21.46
C GLU A 133 -8.05 11.43 -20.04
N ILE A 134 -7.57 10.68 -19.05
CA ILE A 134 -7.80 10.98 -17.62
C ILE A 134 -6.96 12.21 -17.21
N TYR A 135 -7.59 13.36 -17.03
CA TYR A 135 -6.93 14.62 -16.70
C TYR A 135 -7.16 15.07 -15.25
N PHE A 136 -8.13 14.49 -14.54
CA PHE A 136 -8.35 14.76 -13.12
C PHE A 136 -8.65 13.47 -12.36
N ALA A 137 -8.08 13.35 -11.17
CA ALA A 137 -8.35 12.23 -10.29
C ALA A 137 -8.32 12.62 -8.80
N LYS A 138 -8.88 11.73 -7.98
CA LYS A 138 -8.77 11.80 -6.52
C LYS A 138 -8.34 10.44 -5.96
N ALA A 139 -7.34 10.44 -5.10
CA ALA A 139 -6.90 9.29 -4.32
C ALA A 139 -7.49 9.39 -2.91
N HIS A 140 -8.38 8.47 -2.55
CA HIS A 140 -9.13 8.51 -1.30
C HIS A 140 -8.66 7.45 -0.29
N ALA A 141 -8.16 7.91 0.84
CA ALA A 141 -7.77 7.11 2.00
C ALA A 141 -8.25 7.76 3.31
N VAL A 142 -9.55 7.96 3.44
CA VAL A 142 -10.20 8.70 4.52
C VAL A 142 -10.98 7.77 5.44
N ARG A 143 -10.50 7.63 6.67
CA ARG A 143 -11.26 7.15 7.83
C ARG A 143 -11.69 8.35 8.67
N ARG A 144 -12.87 8.22 9.28
CA ARG A 144 -13.41 9.23 10.21
C ARG A 144 -12.79 9.12 11.60
N ARG A 145 -12.74 7.91 12.14
CA ARG A 145 -12.26 7.55 13.48
C ARG A 145 -11.78 6.11 13.48
N GLY A 146 -10.76 5.84 12.67
CA GLY A 146 -10.13 4.53 12.53
C GLY A 146 -8.61 4.66 12.67
N VAL A 147 -8.19 5.18 13.82
CA VAL A 147 -6.78 5.27 14.23
C VAL A 147 -6.38 3.92 14.83
N PRO A 148 -5.36 3.23 14.29
CA PRO A 148 -4.86 1.99 14.89
C PRO A 148 -4.34 2.22 16.31
N THR A 149 -4.76 1.37 17.25
CA THR A 149 -4.38 1.45 18.67
C THR A 149 -3.44 0.32 19.11
N TRP A 150 -2.96 -0.47 18.16
CA TRP A 150 -2.05 -1.60 18.37
C TRP A 150 -0.71 -1.39 17.65
N GLY A 151 0.26 -2.24 17.98
CA GLY A 151 1.55 -2.26 17.31
C GLY A 151 2.29 -0.93 17.40
N VAL A 152 2.95 -0.56 16.31
CA VAL A 152 3.84 0.60 16.23
C VAL A 152 3.28 1.72 15.34
N PHE A 153 1.99 1.66 14.95
CA PHE A 153 1.39 2.61 14.00
C PHE A 153 1.51 4.09 14.40
N LEU A 154 1.50 4.37 15.70
CA LEU A 154 1.56 5.73 16.24
C LEU A 154 3.00 6.26 16.40
N ASP A 155 3.99 5.39 16.23
CA ASP A 155 5.42 5.64 16.39
C ASP A 155 6.03 6.14 15.07
N GLU A 156 6.38 7.42 15.03
CA GLU A 156 6.94 8.09 13.85
C GLU A 156 8.29 7.50 13.44
N GLU A 157 9.14 7.11 14.41
CA GLU A 157 10.46 6.58 14.09
C GLU A 157 10.36 5.20 13.44
N LYS A 158 9.40 4.37 13.87
CA LYS A 158 9.19 3.03 13.31
C LYS A 158 8.36 3.04 12.03
N GLN A 159 7.42 3.99 11.86
CA GLN A 159 6.50 4.00 10.73
C GLN A 159 6.85 4.98 9.61
N GLY A 160 7.46 6.12 9.95
CA GLY A 160 7.78 7.23 9.03
C GLY A 160 6.65 8.23 8.80
N GLY A 161 5.43 7.91 9.24
CA GLY A 161 4.25 8.74 9.06
C GLY A 161 2.99 7.99 9.49
N GLY A 162 1.86 8.67 9.43
CA GLY A 162 0.56 8.18 9.85
C GLY A 162 -0.27 7.70 8.65
N PRO A 163 -1.49 8.23 8.46
CA PRO A 163 -2.38 7.73 7.42
C PRO A 163 -1.82 7.90 6.01
N LEU A 164 -0.96 8.89 5.74
CA LEU A 164 -0.45 9.08 4.39
C LEU A 164 0.40 7.88 3.95
N ILE A 165 1.32 7.44 4.82
CA ILE A 165 2.21 6.32 4.50
C ILE A 165 1.48 4.97 4.62
N ASP A 166 0.53 4.85 5.57
CA ASP A 166 -0.20 3.61 5.84
C ASP A 166 -1.29 3.30 4.80
N ILE A 167 -2.25 4.19 4.62
CA ILE A 167 -3.42 3.99 3.75
C ILE A 167 -3.44 4.92 2.53
N GLY A 168 -2.81 6.10 2.63
CA GLY A 168 -2.68 7.04 1.52
C GLY A 168 -1.91 6.45 0.36
N THR A 169 -0.85 5.68 0.65
CA THR A 169 -0.06 5.00 -0.37
C THR A 169 -0.88 3.98 -1.17
N HIS A 170 -1.84 3.28 -0.55
CA HIS A 170 -2.75 2.37 -1.27
C HIS A 170 -3.61 3.11 -2.29
N ALA A 171 -4.22 4.23 -1.88
CA ALA A 171 -5.08 5.00 -2.77
C ALA A 171 -4.29 5.71 -3.87
N LEU A 172 -3.12 6.25 -3.52
CA LEU A 172 -2.23 6.92 -4.47
C LEU A 172 -1.67 5.94 -5.50
N ASP A 173 -1.23 4.76 -5.07
CA ASP A 173 -0.75 3.69 -5.94
C ASP A 173 -1.81 3.28 -6.97
N LEU A 174 -3.02 2.99 -6.50
CA LEU A 174 -4.14 2.61 -7.36
C LEU A 174 -4.46 3.72 -8.37
N THR A 175 -4.52 4.97 -7.91
CA THR A 175 -4.83 6.13 -8.77
C THR A 175 -3.76 6.34 -9.84
N LEU A 176 -2.47 6.30 -9.46
CA LEU A 176 -1.36 6.41 -10.41
C LEU A 176 -1.40 5.27 -11.44
N TRP A 177 -1.68 4.04 -11.00
CA TRP A 177 -1.77 2.90 -11.91
C TRP A 177 -2.93 3.02 -12.91
N MET A 178 -4.08 3.55 -12.48
CA MET A 178 -5.19 3.88 -13.37
C MET A 178 -4.84 4.99 -14.36
N MET A 179 -4.08 5.99 -13.93
CA MET A 179 -3.59 7.10 -14.76
C MET A 179 -2.30 6.77 -15.52
N ASN A 180 -2.06 5.50 -15.85
CA ASN A 180 -0.89 5.05 -16.62
C ASN A 180 0.47 5.54 -16.07
N ASN A 181 0.55 5.77 -14.75
CA ASN A 181 1.73 6.26 -14.03
C ASN A 181 2.36 7.49 -14.69
N TYR A 182 1.56 8.51 -15.02
CA TYR A 182 2.08 9.80 -15.48
C TYR A 182 3.18 10.32 -14.53
N GLU A 183 4.14 11.07 -15.07
CA GLU A 183 5.24 11.58 -14.26
C GLU A 183 4.78 12.82 -13.46
N PRO A 184 5.00 12.89 -12.14
CA PRO A 184 4.66 14.06 -11.35
C PRO A 184 5.57 15.25 -11.72
N LEU A 185 4.98 16.44 -11.82
CA LEU A 185 5.68 17.70 -12.03
C LEU A 185 5.90 18.44 -10.71
N VAL A 186 4.85 18.61 -9.92
CA VAL A 186 4.91 19.31 -8.63
C VAL A 186 3.88 18.76 -7.66
N VAL A 187 4.24 18.79 -6.36
CA VAL A 187 3.38 18.38 -5.26
C VAL A 187 3.28 19.54 -4.27
N LEU A 188 2.07 19.87 -3.84
CA LEU A 188 1.80 20.79 -2.73
C LEU A 188 0.86 20.10 -1.74
N GLY A 189 1.22 20.05 -0.46
CA GLY A 189 0.40 19.39 0.55
C GLY A 189 0.65 19.87 1.96
N THR A 190 -0.22 19.45 2.88
CA THR A 190 -0.14 19.75 4.30
C THR A 190 -0.51 18.51 5.11
N ALA A 191 0.19 18.29 6.23
CA ALA A 191 -0.11 17.28 7.23
C ALA A 191 -0.58 17.94 8.53
N TYR A 192 -1.40 17.23 9.31
CA TYR A 192 -2.08 17.78 10.48
C TYR A 192 -2.02 16.84 11.69
N HIS A 193 -2.00 17.43 12.88
CA HIS A 193 -2.11 16.75 14.19
C HIS A 193 -3.23 17.40 15.01
N LYS A 194 -4.41 17.62 14.40
CA LYS A 194 -5.51 18.41 14.98
C LYS A 194 -6.38 17.60 15.94
N LEU A 195 -6.51 16.30 15.73
CA LEU A 195 -7.32 15.38 16.52
C LEU A 195 -6.49 14.40 17.34
N SER A 196 -5.25 14.13 16.94
CA SER A 196 -4.35 13.20 17.66
C SER A 196 -4.18 13.51 19.15
N ARG A 197 -4.33 14.78 19.57
CA ARG A 197 -4.21 15.22 20.97
C ARG A 197 -5.47 15.05 21.80
N LYS A 198 -6.58 14.59 21.22
CA LYS A 198 -7.85 14.46 21.93
C LYS A 198 -7.83 13.26 22.89
N GLU A 199 -8.03 13.53 24.17
CA GLU A 199 -8.24 12.49 25.19
C GLU A 199 -9.59 11.80 25.02
N ASN A 200 -9.64 10.50 25.37
CA ASN A 200 -10.84 9.66 25.33
C ASN A 200 -11.65 9.81 24.02
N ALA A 201 -10.97 9.87 22.89
CA ALA A 201 -11.61 10.09 21.61
C ALA A 201 -12.42 8.85 21.17
N ALA A 202 -13.61 9.10 20.60
CA ALA A 202 -14.36 8.04 19.92
C ALA A 202 -13.53 7.48 18.75
N ASN A 203 -13.36 6.16 18.71
CA ASN A 203 -12.55 5.46 17.73
C ASN A 203 -13.02 4.00 17.57
N SER A 204 -12.95 3.45 16.37
CA SER A 204 -13.43 2.10 16.06
C SER A 204 -12.75 0.99 16.86
N TRP A 205 -11.54 1.23 17.37
CA TRP A 205 -10.74 0.24 18.11
C TRP A 205 -10.38 0.70 19.53
N GLY A 206 -11.29 1.47 20.14
CA GLY A 206 -11.05 2.10 21.43
C GLY A 206 -10.21 3.38 21.32
N PRO A 207 -10.22 4.23 22.35
CA PRO A 207 -9.52 5.52 22.31
C PRO A 207 -8.02 5.33 22.10
N TRP A 208 -7.40 6.21 21.32
CA TRP A 208 -5.94 6.29 21.24
C TRP A 208 -5.36 7.00 22.47
N ASP A 209 -4.08 6.77 22.72
CA ASP A 209 -3.30 7.51 23.71
C ASP A 209 -2.64 8.74 23.05
N PRO A 210 -3.06 9.98 23.41
CA PRO A 210 -2.50 11.21 22.85
C PRO A 210 -0.99 11.36 23.05
N ASN A 211 -0.43 10.74 24.09
CA ASN A 211 1.00 10.79 24.37
C ASN A 211 1.79 9.89 23.42
N LYS A 212 1.17 8.81 22.93
CA LYS A 212 1.79 7.87 21.99
C LYS A 212 1.56 8.24 20.52
N PHE A 213 0.55 9.07 20.21
CA PHE A 213 0.28 9.53 18.85
C PHE A 213 1.31 10.58 18.41
N LYS A 214 2.37 10.14 17.72
CA LYS A 214 3.47 11.00 17.24
C LYS A 214 3.37 11.39 15.77
N VAL A 215 2.76 10.55 14.95
CA VAL A 215 2.53 10.81 13.52
C VAL A 215 1.33 11.74 13.25
N GLU A 216 1.17 12.19 12.00
CA GLU A 216 0.03 12.99 11.57
C GLU A 216 -1.28 12.19 11.66
N ASP A 217 -2.40 12.87 11.92
CA ASP A 217 -3.73 12.24 11.90
C ASP A 217 -4.44 12.33 10.56
N SER A 218 -3.97 13.25 9.71
CA SER A 218 -4.46 13.49 8.37
C SER A 218 -3.45 14.26 7.52
N ALA A 219 -3.48 14.01 6.21
CA ALA A 219 -2.67 14.70 5.21
C ALA A 219 -3.46 14.88 3.91
N PHE A 220 -3.26 16.02 3.25
CA PHE A 220 -3.93 16.38 2.01
C PHE A 220 -2.93 17.00 1.05
N ALA A 221 -3.03 16.67 -0.24
CA ALA A 221 -2.13 17.19 -1.25
C ALA A 221 -2.78 17.33 -2.63
N MET A 222 -2.19 18.17 -3.46
CA MET A 222 -2.39 18.26 -4.90
C MET A 222 -1.10 17.83 -5.59
N VAL A 223 -1.22 16.96 -6.59
CA VAL A 223 -0.13 16.59 -7.50
C VAL A 223 -0.51 17.05 -8.90
N VAL A 224 0.33 17.88 -9.51
CA VAL A 224 0.23 18.21 -10.93
C VAL A 224 1.22 17.32 -11.68
N MET A 225 0.76 16.68 -12.74
CA MET A 225 1.54 15.78 -13.59
C MET A 225 2.16 16.54 -14.77
N LYS A 226 3.23 16.02 -15.38
CA LYS A 226 3.89 16.67 -16.53
C LYS A 226 3.00 16.79 -17.77
N ASN A 227 2.01 15.92 -17.93
CA ASN A 227 1.02 16.03 -19.01
C ASN A 227 -0.13 17.00 -18.68
N GLY A 228 -0.10 17.69 -17.54
CA GLY A 228 -1.13 18.63 -17.11
C GLY A 228 -2.25 18.01 -16.27
N ALA A 229 -2.31 16.68 -16.15
CA ALA A 229 -3.29 16.02 -15.29
C ALA A 229 -3.09 16.39 -13.81
N THR A 230 -4.14 16.29 -13.00
CA THR A 230 -4.11 16.67 -11.58
C THR A 230 -4.70 15.58 -10.68
N ILE A 231 -4.05 15.30 -9.56
CA ILE A 231 -4.53 14.37 -8.52
C ILE A 231 -4.75 15.12 -7.22
N MET A 232 -5.92 14.98 -6.61
CA MET A 232 -6.13 15.31 -5.19
C MET A 232 -5.87 14.08 -4.33
N VAL A 233 -5.04 14.20 -3.30
CA VAL A 233 -4.73 13.14 -2.36
C VAL A 233 -5.35 13.46 -1.01
N GLU A 234 -6.09 12.52 -0.44
CA GLU A 234 -6.73 12.64 0.86
C GLU A 234 -6.36 11.40 1.69
N ALA A 235 -5.68 11.60 2.82
CA ALA A 235 -5.33 10.55 3.76
C ALA A 235 -5.72 10.94 5.18
N SER A 236 -6.47 10.10 5.90
CA SER A 236 -6.89 10.39 7.27
C SER A 236 -7.19 9.11 8.04
N TRP A 237 -6.70 9.05 9.29
CA TRP A 237 -7.24 8.12 10.27
C TRP A 237 -8.33 8.76 11.14
N ALA A 238 -8.19 10.07 11.41
CA ALA A 238 -9.14 10.85 12.19
C ALA A 238 -9.49 12.17 11.50
N LEU A 239 -10.75 12.30 11.06
CA LEU A 239 -11.30 13.50 10.44
C LEU A 239 -12.80 13.62 10.75
N ASN A 240 -13.32 14.82 10.98
CA ASN A 240 -14.76 15.03 11.17
C ASN A 240 -15.49 15.07 9.83
N THR A 241 -15.73 13.91 9.24
CA THR A 241 -16.43 13.76 7.95
C THR A 241 -17.43 12.60 8.00
N LEU A 242 -18.46 12.66 7.16
CA LEU A 242 -19.30 11.49 6.85
C LEU A 242 -18.83 10.77 5.59
N ASP A 243 -18.04 11.43 4.74
CA ASP A 243 -17.54 10.86 3.50
C ASP A 243 -16.24 10.09 3.74
N THR A 244 -16.36 8.79 4.05
CA THR A 244 -15.22 7.89 4.26
C THR A 244 -15.01 6.99 3.06
N LYS A 245 -13.78 6.94 2.56
CA LYS A 245 -13.37 6.15 1.38
C LYS A 245 -11.95 5.67 1.59
N GLU A 246 -11.72 4.38 1.56
CA GLU A 246 -10.38 3.80 1.76
C GLU A 246 -10.00 2.94 0.58
N ALA A 247 -8.79 3.15 0.05
CA ALA A 247 -8.27 2.46 -1.13
C ALA A 247 -9.22 2.59 -2.34
N LYS A 248 -9.66 3.82 -2.60
CA LYS A 248 -10.55 4.17 -3.71
C LYS A 248 -9.96 5.30 -4.53
N CYS A 249 -10.34 5.36 -5.80
CA CYS A 249 -10.06 6.49 -6.67
C CYS A 249 -11.34 7.04 -7.30
N THR A 250 -11.29 8.32 -7.67
CA THR A 250 -12.21 8.96 -8.61
C THR A 250 -11.39 9.38 -9.83
N LEU A 251 -11.88 9.14 -11.03
CA LEU A 251 -11.24 9.42 -12.30
C LEU A 251 -12.20 10.22 -13.18
N CYS A 252 -11.70 11.28 -13.79
CA CYS A 252 -12.41 12.10 -14.76
C CYS A 252 -11.55 12.18 -16.02
N GLY A 253 -12.05 11.56 -17.10
CA GLY A 253 -11.45 11.63 -18.42
C GLY A 253 -12.30 12.40 -19.42
N THR A 254 -11.82 12.46 -20.66
CA THR A 254 -12.47 13.23 -21.73
C THR A 254 -13.73 12.57 -22.26
N GLU A 255 -13.81 11.23 -22.23
CA GLU A 255 -14.95 10.46 -22.77
C GLU A 255 -15.84 9.88 -21.65
N GLY A 256 -15.32 9.78 -20.42
CA GLY A 256 -16.05 9.21 -19.30
C GLY A 256 -15.35 9.40 -17.96
N GLY A 257 -16.02 8.97 -16.90
CA GLY A 257 -15.49 8.97 -15.55
C GLY A 257 -15.73 7.65 -14.84
N ALA A 258 -15.00 7.44 -13.75
CA ALA A 258 -15.20 6.29 -12.89
C ALA A 258 -14.92 6.63 -11.42
N ASP A 259 -15.63 5.98 -10.51
CA ASP A 259 -15.31 6.03 -9.09
C ASP A 259 -15.68 4.72 -8.40
N MET A 260 -15.15 4.53 -7.19
CA MET A 260 -15.37 3.32 -6.39
C MET A 260 -16.30 3.57 -5.18
N GLN A 261 -17.23 4.52 -5.30
CA GLN A 261 -18.22 4.79 -4.27
C GLN A 261 -19.34 3.76 -4.36
N ASP A 262 -19.54 2.98 -3.28
CA ASP A 262 -20.59 1.95 -3.19
C ASP A 262 -20.58 0.91 -4.33
N GLY A 263 -19.38 0.43 -4.67
CA GLY A 263 -19.13 -0.43 -5.83
C GLY A 263 -18.34 0.32 -6.90
N LEU A 264 -18.11 -0.31 -8.05
CA LEU A 264 -17.51 0.38 -9.19
C LEU A 264 -18.60 1.07 -10.00
N ARG A 265 -18.45 2.37 -10.23
CA ARG A 265 -19.36 3.17 -11.05
C ARG A 265 -18.61 3.76 -12.22
N ILE A 266 -19.14 3.58 -13.42
CA ILE A 266 -18.62 4.16 -14.66
C ILE A 266 -19.70 5.06 -15.24
N ASN A 267 -19.35 6.29 -15.59
CA ASN A 267 -20.28 7.28 -16.11
C ASN A 267 -19.74 7.90 -17.40
N GLY A 268 -20.65 8.46 -18.20
CA GLY A 268 -20.33 9.10 -19.47
C GLY A 268 -21.60 9.64 -20.13
N GLU A 269 -21.49 9.92 -21.43
CA GLU A 269 -22.60 10.38 -22.26
C GLU A 269 -22.85 9.41 -23.41
N ASN A 270 -24.13 9.16 -23.72
CA ASN A 270 -24.54 8.50 -24.95
C ASN A 270 -25.83 9.16 -25.49
N HIS A 271 -25.86 9.51 -26.78
CA HIS A 271 -26.97 10.20 -27.43
C HIS A 271 -27.47 11.45 -26.65
N SER A 272 -26.54 12.28 -26.17
CA SER A 272 -26.84 13.48 -25.36
C SER A 272 -27.60 13.18 -24.06
N ARG A 273 -27.41 11.98 -23.51
CA ARG A 273 -27.91 11.56 -22.21
C ARG A 273 -26.78 11.03 -21.36
N LEU A 274 -26.76 11.43 -20.10
CA LEU A 274 -25.83 10.89 -19.12
C LEU A 274 -26.24 9.46 -18.73
N TYR A 275 -25.26 8.59 -18.54
CA TYR A 275 -25.46 7.26 -17.96
C TYR A 275 -24.54 7.04 -16.76
N VAL A 276 -24.94 6.10 -15.90
CA VAL A 276 -24.09 5.54 -14.85
C VAL A 276 -24.32 4.04 -14.83
N ASN A 277 -23.26 3.27 -15.04
CA ASN A 277 -23.24 1.83 -14.89
C ASN A 277 -22.67 1.50 -13.50
N GLN A 278 -23.39 0.72 -12.71
CA GLN A 278 -22.92 0.21 -11.42
C GLN A 278 -22.61 -1.28 -11.56
N LEU A 279 -21.40 -1.66 -11.12
CA LEU A 279 -20.84 -3.00 -11.23
C LEU A 279 -20.49 -3.56 -9.85
#